data_AF-A0A934CW82-F1
#
_entry.id   AF-A0A934CW82-F1
#
_cell.length_a   1.000
_cell.length_b   1.000
_cell.length_c   1.000
_cell.angle_alpha   90.00
_cell.angle_beta   90.00
_cell.angle_gamma   90.00
#
_symmetry.space_group_name_H-M   'P 1'
#
loop_
_entity.id
_entity.type
_entity.pdbx_description
1 polymer ?
#
loop_
_entity_poly.entity_id
_entity_poly.type
_entity_poly.pdbx_seq_one_letter_code
_entity_poly.pdbx_strand_id
1 'polypeptide(L)'
;MKKLVRFGVSLDHHLLDDFDRHISRKNYATRSEALRDLIRDNLIGQEWDENKETVGTVTIIYDHHVHDLTEKLTDIQHHHHRLILSTMHVHLDHDSCLEVLVVRGRGKEIRKVADTLIATKGVKHGKLTMTTTGKGLS
;
A
#
# COMPACT_ATOMS: atom_id res chain seq x y z
N MET A 1 5.15 -23.47 15.12
CA MET A 1 6.23 -22.47 15.18
C MET A 1 7.05 -22.57 13.91
N LYS A 2 7.19 -21.49 13.14
CA LYS A 2 8.07 -21.50 11.94
C LYS A 2 9.53 -21.60 12.42
N LYS A 3 10.32 -22.45 11.78
CA LYS A 3 11.72 -22.73 12.17
C LYS A 3 12.60 -21.56 11.71
N LEU A 4 13.23 -20.85 12.65
CA LEU A 4 14.18 -19.78 12.33
C LEU A 4 15.45 -20.40 11.72
N VAL A 5 15.89 -19.87 10.58
CA VAL A 5 17.12 -20.28 9.91
C VAL A 5 18.13 -19.14 10.02
N ARG A 6 19.34 -19.44 10.46
CA ARG A 6 20.45 -18.49 10.53
C ARG A 6 21.39 -18.73 9.36
N PHE A 7 21.68 -17.67 8.63
CA PHE A 7 22.65 -17.65 7.54
C PHE A 7 23.57 -16.44 7.69
N GLY A 8 24.76 -16.50 7.07
CA GLY A 8 25.72 -15.40 7.02
C GLY A 8 25.59 -14.62 5.71
N VAL A 9 25.78 -13.30 5.78
CA VAL A 9 25.82 -12.40 4.62
C VAL A 9 27.10 -11.59 4.69
N SER A 10 27.79 -11.44 3.56
CA SER A 10 28.95 -10.56 3.41
C SER A 10 28.52 -9.26 2.75
N LEU A 11 28.94 -8.12 3.31
CA LEU A 11 28.66 -6.78 2.82
C LEU A 11 29.95 -5.95 2.86
N ASP A 12 30.05 -4.98 1.96
CA ASP A 12 31.08 -3.95 2.04
C ASP A 12 30.95 -3.17 3.37
N HIS A 13 32.09 -2.74 3.93
CA HIS A 13 32.12 -2.06 5.22
C HIS A 13 31.31 -0.76 5.20
N HIS A 14 31.44 0.04 4.14
CA HIS A 14 30.72 1.31 4.04
C HIS A 14 29.21 1.09 3.91
N LEU A 15 28.82 0.05 3.17
CA LEU A 15 27.41 -0.33 3.06
C LEU A 15 26.82 -0.79 4.40
N LEU A 16 27.59 -1.52 5.21
CA LEU A 16 27.15 -1.93 6.55
C LEU A 16 26.99 -0.72 7.47
N ASP A 17 27.91 0.26 7.42
CA ASP A 17 27.82 1.49 8.21
C ASP A 17 26.59 2.33 7.82
N ASP A 18 26.31 2.44 6.52
CA ASP A 18 25.11 3.11 6.02
C ASP A 18 23.83 2.39 6.45
N PHE A 19 23.84 1.06 6.42
CA PHE A 19 22.73 0.26 6.91
C PHE A 19 22.51 0.46 8.41
N ASP A 20 23.56 0.44 9.23
CA ASP A 20 23.47 0.68 10.68
C ASP A 20 22.91 2.06 11.04
N ARG A 21 23.32 3.08 10.29
CA ARG A 21 22.76 4.43 10.42
C ARG A 21 21.29 4.47 9.99
N HIS A 22 20.90 3.73 8.96
CA HIS A 22 19.50 3.62 8.53
C HIS A 22 18.62 2.95 9.59
N ILE A 23 19.04 1.80 10.13
CA ILE A 23 18.26 1.04 11.11
C ILE A 23 18.10 1.79 12.43
N SER A 24 19.13 2.53 12.86
CA SER A 24 19.08 3.36 14.07
C SER A 24 18.04 4.47 13.93
N ARG A 25 17.95 5.13 12.78
CA ARG A 25 16.93 6.17 12.52
C ARG A 25 15.50 5.61 12.48
N LYS A 26 15.34 4.34 12.09
CA LYS A 26 14.05 3.66 12.02
C LYS A 26 13.66 2.93 13.32
N ASN A 27 14.46 3.05 14.39
CA ASN A 27 14.24 2.41 15.69
C ASN A 27 14.14 0.87 15.64
N TYR A 28 14.86 0.23 14.72
CA TYR A 28 14.95 -1.23 14.70
C TYR A 28 15.78 -1.75 15.88
N ALA A 29 15.37 -2.87 16.49
CA ALA A 29 16.09 -3.45 17.62
C ALA A 29 17.34 -4.24 17.19
N THR A 30 17.32 -4.84 16.00
CA THR A 30 18.45 -5.63 15.48
C THR A 30 18.61 -5.51 13.95
N ARG A 31 19.85 -5.68 13.46
CA ARG A 31 20.13 -5.79 12.01
C ARG A 31 19.30 -6.89 11.34
N SER A 32 19.10 -8.02 12.03
CA SER A 32 18.34 -9.16 11.51
C SER A 32 16.85 -8.85 11.31
N GLU A 33 16.28 -7.97 12.13
CA GLU A 33 14.90 -7.51 11.99
C GLU A 33 14.75 -6.58 10.79
N ALA A 34 15.63 -5.58 10.69
CA ALA A 34 15.67 -4.67 9.55
C ALA A 34 15.92 -5.41 8.23
N LEU A 35 16.84 -6.37 8.21
CA LEU A 35 17.12 -7.17 7.01
C LEU A 35 15.92 -8.04 6.64
N ARG A 36 15.21 -8.60 7.63
CA ARG A 36 14.00 -9.39 7.38
C ARG A 36 12.90 -8.54 6.77
N ASP A 37 12.69 -7.33 7.26
CA ASP A 37 11.70 -6.41 6.72
C ASP A 37 12.08 -5.95 5.31
N LEU A 38 13.35 -5.63 5.05
CA LEU A 38 13.81 -5.33 3.69
C LEU A 38 13.57 -6.49 2.72
N ILE A 39 13.86 -7.73 3.14
CA ILE A 39 13.59 -8.92 2.32
C ILE A 39 12.08 -9.06 2.07
N ARG A 40 11.25 -8.89 3.09
CA ARG A 40 9.78 -8.97 2.94
C ARG A 40 9.25 -7.88 2.03
N ASP A 41 9.66 -6.64 2.21
CA ASP A 41 9.26 -5.50 1.39
C ASP A 41 9.61 -5.75 -0.09
N ASN A 42 10.81 -6.29 -0.35
CA ASN A 42 11.22 -6.66 -1.70
C ASN A 42 10.36 -7.79 -2.30
N LEU A 43 10.10 -8.85 -1.52
CA LEU A 43 9.26 -9.98 -1.97
C LEU A 43 7.80 -9.56 -2.21
N ILE A 44 7.26 -8.68 -1.36
CA ILE A 44 5.93 -8.09 -1.53
C ILE A 44 5.87 -7.28 -2.83
N GLY A 45 6.92 -6.50 -3.12
CA GLY A 45 7.04 -5.77 -4.38
C GLY A 45 6.95 -6.69 -5.61
N GLN A 46 7.53 -7.90 -5.56
CA GLN A 46 7.44 -8.87 -6.66
C GLN A 46 6.03 -9.46 -6.83
N GLU A 47 5.28 -9.66 -5.73
CA GLU A 47 3.88 -10.12 -5.84
C GLU A 47 2.99 -9.13 -6.61
N TRP A 48 3.35 -7.83 -6.59
CA TRP A 48 2.67 -6.80 -7.34
C TRP A 48 2.83 -6.97 -8.85
N ASP A 49 4.03 -7.31 -9.31
CA ASP A 49 4.36 -7.43 -10.74
C ASP A 49 3.84 -8.74 -11.35
N GLU A 50 3.75 -9.81 -10.54
CA GLU A 50 3.29 -11.14 -10.97
C GLU A 50 1.75 -11.29 -11.03
N ASN A 51 0.99 -10.23 -10.76
CA ASN A 51 -0.48 -10.25 -10.76
C ASN A 51 -1.08 -11.33 -9.81
N LYS A 52 -0.44 -11.52 -8.66
CA LYS A 52 -0.95 -12.39 -7.59
C LYS A 52 -2.14 -11.75 -6.88
N GLU A 53 -2.86 -12.55 -6.09
CA GLU A 53 -3.90 -12.03 -5.19
C GLU A 53 -3.22 -11.22 -4.08
N THR A 54 -3.58 -9.95 -3.96
CA THR A 54 -2.98 -8.99 -3.03
C THR A 54 -4.07 -8.16 -2.35
N VAL A 55 -3.66 -7.37 -1.35
CA VAL A 55 -4.49 -6.36 -0.69
C VAL A 55 -3.77 -5.02 -0.73
N GLY A 56 -4.52 -3.93 -0.61
CA GLY A 56 -3.96 -2.60 -0.58
C GLY A 56 -4.93 -1.57 -0.06
N THR A 57 -4.48 -0.32 -0.05
CA THR A 57 -5.30 0.85 0.22
C THR A 57 -5.19 1.84 -0.93
N VAL A 58 -6.32 2.42 -1.32
CA VAL A 58 -6.37 3.61 -2.19
C VAL A 58 -6.75 4.77 -1.29
N THR A 59 -5.85 5.74 -1.14
CA THR A 59 -6.11 6.96 -0.38
C THR A 59 -6.33 8.09 -1.37
N ILE A 60 -7.46 8.78 -1.28
CA ILE A 60 -7.78 9.96 -2.10
C ILE A 60 -8.15 11.15 -1.22
N ILE A 61 -7.81 12.35 -1.70
CA ILE A 61 -8.25 13.62 -1.13
C ILE A 61 -9.01 14.37 -2.22
N TYR A 62 -10.20 14.86 -1.89
CA TYR A 62 -11.02 15.61 -2.82
C TYR A 62 -11.88 16.67 -2.12
N ASP A 63 -12.43 17.59 -2.91
CA ASP A 63 -13.39 18.58 -2.44
C ASP A 63 -14.81 18.08 -2.67
N HIS A 64 -15.60 17.97 -1.62
CA HIS A 64 -16.96 17.40 -1.72
C HIS A 64 -18.00 18.40 -2.25
N HIS A 65 -17.65 19.67 -2.43
CA HIS A 65 -18.48 20.65 -3.14
C HIS A 65 -18.35 20.56 -4.66
N VAL A 66 -17.36 19.80 -5.17
CA VAL A 66 -17.22 19.59 -6.62
C VAL A 66 -18.41 18.78 -7.11
N HIS A 67 -19.14 19.39 -8.04
CA HIS A 67 -20.37 18.82 -8.61
C HIS A 67 -20.13 17.40 -9.17
N ASP A 68 -21.02 16.48 -8.80
CA ASP A 68 -21.05 15.05 -9.14
C ASP A 68 -19.83 14.21 -8.70
N LEU A 69 -18.85 14.77 -7.98
CA LEU A 69 -17.63 14.02 -7.67
C LEU A 69 -17.91 12.85 -6.74
N THR A 70 -18.61 13.10 -5.63
CA THR A 70 -18.94 12.07 -4.64
C THR A 70 -19.79 10.95 -5.24
N GLU A 71 -20.74 11.31 -6.11
CA GLU A 71 -21.58 10.34 -6.82
C GLU A 71 -20.76 9.50 -7.80
N LYS A 72 -19.91 10.13 -8.62
CA LYS A 72 -19.01 9.41 -9.54
C LYS A 72 -18.05 8.47 -8.82
N LEU A 73 -17.47 8.92 -7.70
CA LEU A 73 -16.60 8.07 -6.89
C LEU A 73 -17.36 6.88 -6.33
N THR A 74 -18.57 7.10 -5.81
CA THR A 74 -19.45 6.04 -5.29
C THR A 74 -19.84 5.05 -6.39
N ASP A 75 -20.17 5.53 -7.59
CA ASP A 75 -20.49 4.69 -8.74
C ASP A 75 -19.30 3.82 -9.12
N ILE A 76 -18.09 4.38 -9.25
CA ILE A 76 -16.88 3.59 -9.54
C ILE A 76 -16.70 2.51 -8.46
N GLN A 77 -16.91 2.85 -7.19
CA GLN A 77 -16.81 1.89 -6.09
C GLN A 77 -17.84 0.77 -6.19
N HIS A 78 -19.10 1.08 -6.49
CA HIS A 78 -20.17 0.09 -6.67
C HIS A 78 -19.91 -0.86 -7.85
N HIS A 79 -19.42 -0.33 -8.97
CA HIS A 79 -19.01 -1.15 -10.13
C HIS A 79 -17.89 -2.14 -9.78
N HIS A 80 -17.03 -1.77 -8.82
CA HIS A 80 -15.90 -2.57 -8.37
C HIS A 80 -16.06 -3.15 -6.95
N HIS A 81 -17.29 -3.34 -6.46
CA HIS A 81 -17.58 -3.81 -5.09
C HIS A 81 -16.93 -5.16 -4.72
N ARG A 82 -16.57 -5.99 -5.71
CA ARG A 82 -15.86 -7.26 -5.47
C ARG A 82 -14.40 -7.06 -5.08
N LEU A 83 -13.82 -5.92 -5.47
CA LEU A 83 -12.44 -5.55 -5.20
C LEU A 83 -12.32 -4.62 -4.00
N ILE A 84 -13.37 -3.86 -3.66
CA ILE A 84 -13.39 -2.92 -2.53
C ILE A 84 -14.05 -3.59 -1.33
N LEU A 85 -13.28 -3.79 -0.26
CA LEU A 85 -13.73 -4.44 0.96
C LEU A 85 -14.44 -3.48 1.90
N SER A 86 -13.90 -2.28 2.02
CA SER A 86 -14.45 -1.22 2.87
C SER A 86 -13.88 0.13 2.47
N THR A 87 -14.58 1.18 2.89
CA THR A 87 -14.21 2.56 2.65
C THR A 87 -14.33 3.32 3.97
N MET A 88 -13.31 4.11 4.29
CA MET A 88 -13.31 5.04 5.42
C MET A 88 -13.29 6.47 4.87
N HIS A 89 -14.26 7.28 5.29
CA HIS A 89 -14.37 8.69 4.90
C HIS A 89 -14.14 9.59 6.10
N VAL A 90 -13.33 10.63 5.93
CA VAL A 90 -12.97 11.59 6.97
C VAL A 90 -13.11 13.01 6.41
N HIS A 91 -13.89 13.85 7.07
CA HIS A 91 -13.91 15.28 6.78
C HIS A 91 -12.65 15.93 7.39
N LEU A 92 -11.77 16.46 6.55
CA LEU A 92 -10.54 17.14 7.01
C LEU A 92 -10.83 18.59 7.42
N ASP A 93 -11.68 19.25 6.64
CA ASP A 93 -12.14 20.62 6.85
C ASP A 93 -13.52 20.81 6.19
N HIS A 94 -13.96 22.07 6.05
CA HIS A 94 -15.25 22.41 5.47
C HIS A 94 -15.39 21.94 4.02
N ASP A 95 -14.30 21.82 3.26
CA ASP A 95 -14.36 21.54 1.81
C ASP A 95 -13.77 20.16 1.49
N SER A 96 -12.74 19.75 2.22
CA SER A 96 -11.90 18.61 1.87
C SER A 96 -12.25 17.35 2.64
N CYS A 97 -12.33 16.25 1.89
CA CYS A 97 -12.52 14.90 2.41
C CYS A 97 -11.28 14.06 2.11
N LEU A 98 -10.92 13.20 3.06
CA LEU A 98 -9.98 12.09 2.88
C LEU A 98 -10.76 10.79 2.87
N GLU A 99 -10.49 9.96 1.88
CA GLU A 99 -11.13 8.66 1.75
C GLU A 99 -10.06 7.57 1.58
N VAL A 100 -10.20 6.48 2.35
CA VAL A 100 -9.31 5.32 2.31
C VAL A 100 -10.13 4.09 1.97
N LEU A 101 -9.90 3.54 0.78
CA LEU A 101 -10.55 2.33 0.31
C LEU A 101 -9.62 1.14 0.53
N VAL A 102 -10.07 0.14 1.29
CA VAL A 102 -9.37 -1.14 1.43
C VAL A 102 -9.76 -2.03 0.25
N VAL A 103 -8.77 -2.49 -0.51
CA VAL A 103 -8.97 -3.28 -1.73
C VAL A 103 -8.30 -4.65 -1.66
N ARG A 104 -8.90 -5.65 -2.30
CA ARG A 104 -8.38 -7.02 -2.42
C ARG A 104 -8.72 -7.62 -3.77
N GLY A 105 -7.76 -8.30 -4.39
CA GLY A 105 -7.95 -8.91 -5.71
C GLY A 105 -6.62 -9.10 -6.43
N ARG A 106 -6.68 -9.29 -7.76
CA ARG A 106 -5.48 -9.38 -8.59
C ARG A 106 -4.81 -8.01 -8.69
N GLY A 107 -3.48 -7.96 -8.57
CA GLY A 107 -2.72 -6.70 -8.59
C GLY A 107 -3.04 -5.78 -9.77
N LYS A 108 -3.21 -6.33 -10.99
CA LYS A 108 -3.60 -5.56 -12.18
C LYS A 108 -5.00 -4.98 -12.09
N GLU A 109 -5.95 -5.71 -11.51
CA GLU A 109 -7.33 -5.24 -11.34
C GLU A 109 -7.40 -4.14 -10.27
N ILE A 110 -6.73 -4.34 -9.14
CA ILE A 110 -6.59 -3.31 -8.09
C ILE A 110 -6.00 -2.04 -8.67
N ARG A 111 -4.89 -2.14 -9.41
CA ARG A 111 -4.23 -0.98 -10.01
C ARG A 111 -5.17 -0.24 -10.96
N LYS A 112 -5.89 -0.96 -11.82
CA LYS A 112 -6.86 -0.35 -12.74
C LYS A 112 -7.96 0.42 -12.02
N VAL A 113 -8.52 -0.13 -10.94
CA VAL A 113 -9.55 0.56 -10.13
C VAL A 113 -8.95 1.78 -9.44
N ALA A 114 -7.77 1.64 -8.84
CA ALA A 114 -7.08 2.75 -8.19
C ALA A 114 -6.78 3.88 -9.17
N ASP A 115 -6.22 3.58 -10.35
CA ASP A 115 -5.92 4.57 -11.38
C ASP A 115 -7.21 5.30 -11.83
N THR A 116 -8.33 4.58 -11.94
CA THR A 116 -9.63 5.18 -12.29
C THR A 116 -10.14 6.14 -11.22
N LEU A 117 -10.08 5.74 -9.94
CA LEU A 117 -10.46 6.59 -8.81
C LEU A 117 -9.57 7.83 -8.74
N ILE A 118 -8.25 7.66 -8.81
CA ILE A 118 -7.26 8.74 -8.70
C ILE A 118 -7.38 9.72 -9.88
N ALA A 119 -7.67 9.24 -11.09
CA ALA A 119 -7.82 10.08 -12.27
C ALA A 119 -9.19 10.76 -12.38
N THR A 120 -10.12 10.50 -11.45
CA THR A 120 -11.45 11.10 -11.48
C THR A 120 -11.34 12.62 -11.28
N LYS A 121 -11.89 13.38 -12.23
CA LYS A 121 -11.83 14.85 -12.22
C LYS A 121 -12.41 15.41 -10.92
N GLY A 122 -11.58 16.10 -10.14
CA GLY A 122 -11.96 16.66 -8.83
C GLY A 122 -11.22 16.01 -7.66
N VAL A 123 -10.60 14.85 -7.87
CA VAL A 123 -9.61 14.30 -6.94
C VAL A 123 -8.36 15.18 -6.97
N LYS A 124 -8.00 15.73 -5.80
CA LYS A 124 -6.85 16.63 -5.61
C LYS A 124 -5.56 15.82 -5.48
N HIS A 125 -5.61 14.68 -4.80
CA HIS A 125 -4.48 13.79 -4.60
C HIS A 125 -4.98 12.36 -4.46
N GLY A 126 -4.18 11.40 -4.93
CA GLY A 126 -4.48 9.99 -4.78
C GLY A 126 -3.24 9.11 -4.79
N LYS A 127 -3.25 8.05 -3.99
CA LYS A 127 -2.15 7.10 -3.90
C LYS A 127 -2.66 5.68 -3.65
N LEU A 128 -2.17 4.74 -4.45
CA LEU A 128 -2.29 3.31 -4.21
C LEU A 128 -1.10 2.83 -3.37
N THR A 129 -1.40 2.15 -2.27
CA THR A 129 -0.41 1.38 -1.50
C THR A 129 -0.83 -0.08 -1.53
N MET A 130 -0.11 -0.91 -2.27
CA MET A 130 -0.32 -2.36 -2.26
C MET A 130 0.51 -3.00 -1.15
N THR A 131 0.12 -4.19 -0.71
CA THR A 131 0.89 -5.01 0.22
C THR A 131 0.70 -6.48 -0.16
N THR A 132 0.56 -7.40 0.79
CA THR A 132 0.29 -8.82 0.54
C THR A 132 -0.83 -9.33 1.43
N THR A 133 -1.46 -10.43 1.04
CA THR A 133 -2.44 -11.13 1.89
C THR A 133 -1.83 -11.75 3.15
N GLY A 134 -0.50 -11.69 3.29
CA GLY A 134 0.26 -12.31 4.38
C GLY A 134 0.49 -13.81 4.20
N LYS A 135 -0.13 -14.42 3.17
CA LYS A 135 0.12 -15.81 2.77
C LYS A 135 1.52 -15.89 2.16
N GLY A 136 2.40 -16.69 2.73
CA GLY A 136 3.78 -16.86 2.23
C GLY A 136 4.83 -15.97 2.92
N LEU A 137 4.41 -14.98 3.73
CA LEU A 137 5.31 -14.28 4.64
C LEU A 137 5.60 -15.17 5.86
N SER A 138 6.68 -15.94 5.81
CA SER A 138 7.38 -16.51 6.99
C SER A 138 8.47 -15.57 7.44
#